data_AF-A0A942UMG7-F1
#
_entry.id   AF-A0A942UMG7-F1
#
_cell.length_a   1.000
_cell.length_b   1.000
_cell.length_c   1.000
_cell.angle_alpha   90.00
_cell.angle_beta   90.00
_cell.angle_gamma   90.00
#
_symmetry.space_group_name_H-M   'P 1'
#
loop_
_entity.id
_entity.type
_entity.pdbx_description
1 polymer ?
#
loop_
_entity_poly.entity_id
_entity_poly.type
_entity_poly.pdbx_seq_one_letter_code
_entity_poly.pdbx_strand_id
1 'polypeptide(L)'
;MSLSVLRRMKDNSSKNAKQLMLRSKNDDYGIREKIKNRNSWLLVFVVVVFTISISAIIVSKFIINDESINLDLATILSTLLAFFSIYLSATFYFKATEQSNNFYDRSYNHTKDIAESLSNMRGEFGKSLNFLEKNSDAMNQRFDSIPWKKISETEKKLEAVEKEKEDSIMKILEEAGVEKSKQAEYIQKLSEQEKHINNLNNELNILKHTNNAKDYITNYLIKYIYEIGPNKLIDAEPNFIIKMFHRFRRNLPDKLMILLADEKIIDSSGNLTKRGIEIIKSIAIEIAN
;
A
#
# COMPACT_ATOMS: atom_id res chain seq x y z
N MET A 1 25.74 -2.67 -27.39
CA MET A 1 25.29 -4.05 -27.09
C MET A 1 24.44 -4.53 -28.25
N SER A 2 24.86 -5.56 -28.99
CA SER A 2 24.22 -5.96 -30.26
C SER A 2 22.82 -6.56 -30.06
N LEU A 3 21.87 -6.21 -30.93
CA LEU A 3 20.51 -6.79 -31.02
C LEU A 3 20.51 -8.33 -31.07
N SER A 4 21.58 -8.94 -31.58
CA SER A 4 21.74 -10.39 -31.63
C SER A 4 21.97 -11.04 -30.25
N VAL A 5 22.52 -10.30 -29.28
CA VAL A 5 22.75 -10.77 -27.91
C VAL A 5 21.47 -10.71 -27.09
N LEU A 6 20.71 -9.61 -27.22
CA LEU A 6 19.40 -9.45 -26.57
C LEU A 6 18.39 -10.50 -27.04
N ARG A 7 18.40 -10.84 -28.34
CA ARG A 7 17.51 -11.88 -28.90
C ARG A 7 17.88 -13.28 -28.38
N ARG A 8 19.17 -13.62 -28.22
CA ARG A 8 19.60 -14.90 -27.61
C ARG A 8 19.29 -14.99 -26.12
N MET A 9 19.41 -13.88 -25.38
CA MET A 9 19.07 -13.85 -23.96
C MET A 9 17.57 -14.05 -23.72
N LYS A 10 16.71 -13.45 -24.55
CA LYS A 10 15.25 -13.66 -24.49
C LYS A 10 14.86 -15.10 -24.79
N ASP A 11 15.50 -15.72 -25.77
CA ASP A 11 15.20 -17.09 -26.19
C ASP A 11 15.68 -18.13 -25.15
N ASN A 12 16.85 -17.92 -24.53
CA ASN A 12 17.32 -18.74 -23.41
C ASN A 12 16.47 -18.55 -22.14
N SER A 13 16.02 -17.33 -21.84
CA SER A 13 15.12 -17.06 -20.71
C SER A 13 13.77 -17.78 -20.90
N SER A 14 13.21 -17.76 -22.12
CA SER A 14 11.97 -18.47 -22.43
C SER A 14 12.11 -19.99 -22.32
N LYS A 15 13.22 -20.57 -22.81
CA LYS A 15 13.51 -22.00 -22.69
C LYS A 15 13.68 -22.44 -21.23
N ASN A 16 14.38 -21.65 -20.42
CA ASN A 16 14.56 -21.90 -18.99
C ASN A 16 13.23 -21.80 -18.22
N ALA A 17 12.38 -20.81 -18.54
CA ALA A 17 11.05 -20.69 -17.94
C ALA A 17 10.17 -21.91 -18.26
N LYS A 18 10.23 -22.41 -19.52
CA LYS A 18 9.48 -23.60 -19.93
C LYS A 18 9.96 -24.88 -19.23
N GLN A 19 11.27 -25.03 -19.03
CA GLN A 19 11.82 -26.14 -18.26
C GLN A 19 11.44 -26.09 -16.77
N LEU A 20 11.43 -24.90 -16.16
CA LEU A 20 11.02 -24.71 -14.77
C LEU A 20 9.53 -25.03 -14.57
N MET A 21 8.66 -24.64 -15.51
CA MET A 21 7.23 -24.99 -15.46
C MET A 21 7.00 -26.49 -15.62
N LEU A 22 7.75 -27.17 -16.51
CA LEU A 22 7.65 -28.62 -16.70
C LEU A 22 8.11 -29.38 -15.44
N ARG A 23 9.17 -28.89 -14.77
CA ARG A 23 9.68 -29.47 -13.53
C ARG A 23 8.67 -29.30 -12.38
N SER A 24 8.12 -28.11 -12.20
CA SER A 24 7.07 -27.84 -11.20
C SER A 24 5.82 -28.71 -11.41
N LYS A 25 5.42 -28.96 -12.66
CA LYS A 25 4.26 -29.81 -12.98
C LYS A 25 4.51 -31.29 -12.69
N ASN A 26 5.74 -31.78 -12.91
CA ASN A 26 6.13 -33.15 -12.54
C ASN A 26 6.19 -33.35 -11.02
N ASP A 27 6.69 -32.35 -10.28
CA ASP A 27 6.77 -32.42 -8.82
C ASP A 27 5.37 -32.44 -8.18
N ASP A 28 4.41 -31.67 -8.70
CA ASP A 28 3.01 -31.69 -8.23
C ASP A 28 2.32 -33.04 -8.49
N TYR A 29 2.58 -33.66 -9.64
CA TYR A 29 2.03 -34.98 -9.98
C TYR A 29 2.57 -36.08 -9.03
N GLY A 30 3.88 -36.07 -8.75
CA GLY A 30 4.51 -37.01 -7.83
C GLY A 30 4.04 -36.87 -6.37
N ILE A 31 3.72 -35.65 -5.92
CA ILE A 31 3.18 -35.40 -4.58
C ILE A 31 1.74 -35.93 -4.48
N ARG A 32 0.89 -35.68 -5.49
CA ARG A 32 -0.50 -36.18 -5.52
C ARG A 32 -0.58 -37.70 -5.51
N GLU A 33 0.29 -38.40 -6.25
CA GLU A 33 0.35 -39.87 -6.22
C GLU A 33 0.75 -40.41 -4.85
N LYS A 34 1.76 -39.80 -4.20
CA LYS A 34 2.19 -40.19 -2.86
C LYS A 34 1.07 -40.01 -1.81
N ILE A 35 0.27 -38.93 -1.92
CA ILE A 35 -0.87 -38.69 -1.03
C ILE A 35 -1.96 -39.75 -1.24
N LYS A 36 -2.27 -40.09 -2.50
CA LYS A 36 -3.28 -41.12 -2.83
C LYS A 36 -2.89 -42.51 -2.34
N ASN A 37 -1.61 -42.89 -2.47
CA ASN A 37 -1.11 -44.19 -2.02
C ASN A 37 -1.15 -44.35 -0.49
N ARG A 38 -0.87 -43.29 0.28
CA ARG A 38 -0.93 -43.32 1.75
C ARG A 38 -2.36 -43.54 2.27
N ASN A 39 -3.37 -42.95 1.64
CA ASN A 39 -4.77 -43.18 2.00
C ASN A 39 -5.19 -44.64 1.76
N SER A 40 -4.69 -45.26 0.68
CA SER A 40 -4.96 -46.67 0.37
C SER A 40 -4.36 -47.62 1.42
N TRP A 41 -3.15 -47.36 1.91
CA TRP A 41 -2.51 -48.22 2.89
C TRP A 41 -3.14 -48.12 4.29
N LEU A 42 -3.57 -46.91 4.69
CA LEU A 42 -4.32 -46.73 5.94
C LEU A 42 -5.69 -47.42 5.89
N LEU A 43 -6.39 -47.37 4.76
CA LEU A 43 -7.67 -48.06 4.58
C LEU A 43 -7.49 -49.58 4.68
N VAL A 44 -6.44 -50.13 4.05
CA VAL A 44 -6.08 -51.55 4.19
C VAL A 44 -5.76 -51.91 5.64
N PHE A 45 -4.98 -51.09 6.36
CA PHE A 45 -4.67 -51.33 7.77
C PHE A 45 -5.93 -51.37 8.65
N VAL A 46 -6.85 -50.43 8.46
CA VAL A 46 -8.11 -50.38 9.21
C VAL A 46 -8.96 -51.63 8.95
N VAL A 47 -9.09 -52.05 7.69
CA VAL A 47 -9.85 -53.25 7.32
C VAL A 47 -9.24 -54.50 7.95
N VAL A 48 -7.91 -54.64 7.92
CA VAL A 48 -7.20 -55.79 8.51
C VAL A 48 -7.42 -55.87 10.02
N VAL A 49 -7.22 -54.75 10.74
CA VAL A 49 -7.45 -54.70 12.19
C VAL A 49 -8.90 -55.04 12.52
N PHE A 50 -9.85 -54.51 11.75
CA PHE A 50 -11.27 -54.76 11.94
C PHE A 50 -11.65 -56.23 11.74
N THR A 51 -11.12 -56.89 10.69
CA THR A 51 -11.31 -58.33 10.48
C THR A 51 -10.70 -59.18 11.58
N ILE A 52 -9.52 -58.81 12.09
CA ILE A 52 -8.87 -59.52 13.19
C ILE A 52 -9.70 -59.38 14.47
N SER A 53 -10.19 -58.18 14.79
CA SER A 53 -11.01 -57.96 15.98
C SER A 53 -12.32 -58.76 15.95
N ILE A 54 -13.03 -58.81 14.81
CA ILE A 54 -14.24 -59.63 14.68
C ILE A 54 -13.91 -61.11 14.83
N SER A 55 -12.86 -61.60 14.16
CA SER A 55 -12.46 -63.00 14.26
C SER A 55 -12.11 -63.42 15.70
N ALA A 56 -11.42 -62.55 16.46
CA ALA A 56 -11.06 -62.80 17.85
C ALA A 56 -12.29 -62.85 18.78
N ILE A 57 -13.30 -62.00 18.54
CA ILE A 57 -14.56 -62.01 19.30
C ILE A 57 -15.36 -63.29 19.04
N ILE A 58 -15.40 -63.77 17.79
CA ILE A 58 -16.11 -65.01 17.44
C ILE A 58 -15.41 -66.22 18.04
N VAL A 59 -14.07 -66.30 17.91
CA VAL A 59 -13.27 -67.41 18.45
C VAL A 59 -13.32 -67.46 19.98
N SER A 60 -13.23 -66.31 20.66
CA SER A 60 -13.34 -66.28 22.13
C SER A 60 -14.71 -66.74 22.64
N LYS A 61 -15.80 -66.39 21.94
CA LYS A 61 -17.14 -66.88 22.29
C LYS A 61 -17.34 -68.37 21.99
N PHE A 62 -16.72 -68.88 20.93
CA PHE A 62 -16.81 -70.30 20.53
C PHE A 62 -16.01 -71.24 21.45
N ILE A 63 -14.86 -70.81 21.97
CA ILE A 63 -14.03 -71.65 22.84
C ILE A 63 -14.58 -71.76 24.27
N ILE A 64 -15.26 -70.71 24.76
CA ILE A 64 -15.63 -70.61 26.19
C ILE A 64 -17.06 -71.10 26.46
N ASN A 65 -18.00 -70.91 25.54
CA ASN A 65 -19.43 -71.21 25.76
C ASN A 65 -19.98 -72.06 24.61
N ASP A 66 -20.16 -73.36 24.85
CA ASP A 66 -20.77 -74.33 23.91
C ASP A 66 -22.32 -74.20 23.90
N GLU A 67 -22.83 -72.97 23.86
CA GLU A 67 -24.27 -72.67 23.81
C GLU A 67 -24.58 -71.59 22.78
N SER A 68 -25.80 -71.66 22.24
CA SER A 68 -26.31 -70.82 21.15
C SER A 68 -26.08 -69.33 21.40
N ILE A 69 -25.65 -68.64 20.34
CA ILE A 69 -25.30 -67.22 20.33
C ILE A 69 -26.52 -66.37 20.74
N ASN A 70 -26.68 -66.10 22.04
CA ASN A 70 -27.67 -65.16 22.55
C ASN A 70 -27.07 -63.75 22.50
N LEU A 71 -27.35 -63.01 21.43
CA LEU A 71 -26.98 -61.60 21.33
C LEU A 71 -27.97 -60.75 22.11
N ASP A 72 -27.51 -60.21 23.24
CA ASP A 72 -28.27 -59.24 24.02
C ASP A 72 -28.44 -57.92 23.24
N LEU A 73 -29.64 -57.32 23.33
CA LEU A 73 -30.01 -56.08 22.63
C LEU A 73 -29.04 -54.94 22.96
N ALA A 74 -28.57 -54.87 24.21
CA ALA A 74 -27.59 -53.87 24.62
C ALA A 74 -26.26 -54.01 23.88
N THR A 75 -25.84 -55.25 23.58
CA THR A 75 -24.62 -55.53 22.81
C THR A 75 -24.77 -55.09 21.36
N ILE A 76 -25.94 -55.33 20.75
CA ILE A 76 -26.23 -54.89 19.39
C ILE A 76 -26.26 -53.36 19.31
N LEU A 77 -26.93 -52.71 20.26
CA LEU A 77 -27.05 -51.25 20.29
C LEU A 77 -25.70 -50.57 20.53
N SER A 78 -24.88 -51.10 21.44
CA SER A 78 -23.51 -50.63 21.71
C SER A 78 -22.61 -50.79 20.48
N THR A 79 -22.71 -51.93 19.79
CA THR A 79 -21.94 -52.17 18.55
C THR A 79 -22.36 -51.20 17.44
N LEU A 80 -23.67 -50.98 17.26
CA LEU A 80 -24.21 -50.02 16.29
C LEU A 80 -23.72 -48.59 16.60
N LEU A 81 -23.73 -48.20 17.87
CA LEU A 81 -23.25 -46.89 18.31
C LEU A 81 -21.75 -46.73 18.05
N ALA A 82 -20.95 -47.77 18.31
CA ALA A 82 -19.52 -47.77 18.01
C ALA A 82 -19.24 -47.57 16.52
N PHE A 83 -19.98 -48.26 15.63
CA PHE A 83 -19.87 -48.03 14.19
C PHE A 83 -20.28 -46.61 13.78
N PHE A 84 -21.32 -46.05 14.40
CA PHE A 84 -21.74 -44.68 14.14
C PHE A 84 -20.68 -43.65 14.55
N SER A 85 -20.01 -43.87 15.70
CA SER A 85 -18.90 -43.03 16.13
C SER A 85 -17.70 -43.11 15.17
N ILE A 86 -17.35 -44.30 14.67
CA ILE A 86 -16.28 -44.47 13.67
C ILE A 86 -16.65 -43.73 12.37
N TYR A 87 -17.90 -43.88 11.91
CA TYR A 87 -18.40 -43.22 10.71
C TYR A 87 -18.36 -41.69 10.81
N LEU A 88 -18.81 -41.14 11.95
CA LEU A 88 -18.74 -39.69 12.21
C LEU A 88 -17.30 -39.18 12.26
N SER A 89 -16.40 -39.92 12.90
CA SER A 89 -14.97 -39.58 12.95
C SER A 89 -14.34 -39.52 11.57
N ALA A 90 -14.59 -40.54 10.72
CA ALA A 90 -14.12 -40.56 9.34
C ALA A 90 -14.70 -39.40 8.51
N THR A 91 -15.99 -39.10 8.69
CA THR A 91 -16.66 -37.98 8.01
C THR A 91 -16.06 -36.63 8.40
N PHE A 92 -15.80 -36.42 9.70
CA PHE A 92 -15.13 -35.21 10.16
C PHE A 92 -13.69 -35.10 9.66
N TYR A 93 -12.94 -36.20 9.60
CA TYR A 93 -11.59 -36.23 9.04
C TYR A 93 -11.57 -35.79 7.58
N PHE A 94 -12.44 -36.36 6.74
CA PHE A 94 -12.50 -36.00 5.32
C PHE A 94 -12.95 -34.55 5.13
N LYS A 95 -13.98 -34.11 5.87
CA LYS A 95 -14.49 -32.74 5.75
C LYS A 95 -13.48 -31.69 6.24
N ALA A 96 -12.76 -31.97 7.34
CA ALA A 96 -11.70 -31.10 7.83
C ALA A 96 -10.52 -31.04 6.84
N THR A 97 -10.15 -32.17 6.23
CA THR A 97 -9.07 -32.23 5.23
C THR A 97 -9.44 -31.49 3.95
N GLU A 98 -10.67 -31.67 3.46
CA GLU A 98 -11.18 -30.94 2.29
C GLU A 98 -11.28 -29.44 2.56
N GLN A 99 -11.79 -29.05 3.72
CA GLN A 99 -11.86 -27.65 4.13
C GLN A 99 -10.47 -27.02 4.30
N SER A 100 -9.51 -27.76 4.86
CA SER A 100 -8.13 -27.30 5.03
C SER A 100 -7.43 -27.12 3.68
N ASN A 101 -7.55 -28.07 2.75
CA ASN A 101 -6.99 -27.94 1.41
C ASN A 101 -7.59 -26.74 0.66
N ASN A 102 -8.92 -26.59 0.69
CA ASN A 102 -9.60 -25.45 0.09
C ASN A 102 -9.21 -24.12 0.74
N PHE A 103 -8.96 -24.11 2.04
CA PHE A 103 -8.48 -22.93 2.76
C PHE A 103 -7.06 -22.54 2.33
N TYR A 104 -6.15 -23.50 2.17
CA TYR A 104 -4.79 -23.22 1.69
C TYR A 104 -4.77 -22.73 0.25
N ASP A 105 -5.55 -23.33 -0.66
CA ASP A 105 -5.66 -22.88 -2.04
C ASP A 105 -6.22 -21.45 -2.13
N ARG A 106 -7.28 -21.15 -1.36
CA ARG A 106 -7.85 -19.80 -1.27
C ARG A 106 -6.88 -18.81 -0.65
N SER A 107 -6.16 -19.19 0.39
CA SER A 107 -5.17 -18.33 1.05
C SER A 107 -4.01 -18.01 0.12
N TYR A 108 -3.48 -19.02 -0.59
CA TYR A 108 -2.42 -18.84 -1.56
C TYR A 108 -2.86 -17.90 -2.70
N ASN A 109 -4.04 -18.14 -3.29
CA ASN A 109 -4.58 -17.28 -4.34
C ASN A 109 -4.85 -15.86 -3.83
N HIS A 110 -5.41 -15.70 -2.63
CA HIS A 110 -5.62 -14.40 -2.01
C HIS A 110 -4.31 -13.63 -1.80
N THR A 111 -3.28 -14.29 -1.26
CA THR A 111 -1.95 -13.66 -1.11
C THR A 111 -1.32 -13.31 -2.45
N LYS A 112 -1.50 -14.17 -3.47
CA LYS A 112 -1.03 -13.90 -4.83
C LYS A 112 -1.74 -12.68 -5.43
N ASP A 113 -3.06 -12.58 -5.29
CA ASP A 113 -3.86 -11.46 -5.80
C ASP A 113 -3.48 -10.14 -5.10
N ILE A 114 -3.20 -10.18 -3.78
CA ILE A 114 -2.65 -9.04 -3.04
C ILE A 114 -1.28 -8.63 -3.60
N ALA A 115 -0.39 -9.59 -3.84
CA ALA A 115 0.94 -9.31 -4.38
C ALA A 115 0.89 -8.72 -5.80
N GLU A 116 -0.01 -9.22 -6.65
CA GLU A 116 -0.24 -8.70 -7.99
C GLU A 116 -0.83 -7.28 -7.96
N SER A 117 -1.83 -7.05 -7.10
CA SER A 117 -2.42 -5.72 -6.89
C SER A 117 -1.39 -4.71 -6.39
N LEU A 118 -0.52 -5.10 -5.45
CA LEU A 118 0.57 -4.26 -4.95
C LEU A 118 1.61 -3.98 -6.06
N SER A 119 1.88 -4.97 -6.90
CA SER A 119 2.80 -4.78 -8.03
C SER A 119 2.22 -3.81 -9.07
N ASN A 120 0.93 -3.89 -9.37
CA ASN A 120 0.24 -2.96 -10.27
C ASN A 120 0.21 -1.55 -9.68
N MET A 121 -0.12 -1.40 -8.38
CA MET A 121 -0.05 -0.12 -7.67
C MET A 121 1.35 0.48 -7.70
N ARG A 122 2.42 -0.31 -7.50
CA ARG A 122 3.80 0.19 -7.66
C ARG A 122 4.09 0.66 -9.09
N GLY A 123 3.54 -0.02 -10.09
CA GLY A 123 3.61 0.40 -11.49
C GLY A 123 2.89 1.72 -11.75
N GLU A 124 1.70 1.91 -11.19
CA GLU A 124 0.93 3.15 -11.28
C GLU A 124 1.58 4.30 -10.50
N PHE A 125 2.07 4.07 -9.28
CA PHE A 125 2.84 5.05 -8.53
C PHE A 125 4.13 5.44 -9.26
N GLY A 126 4.84 4.49 -9.87
CA GLY A 126 6.01 4.80 -10.69
C GLY A 126 5.66 5.65 -11.91
N LYS A 127 4.52 5.39 -12.57
CA LYS A 127 4.04 6.22 -13.69
C LYS A 127 3.65 7.63 -13.22
N SER A 128 2.93 7.75 -12.12
CA SER A 128 2.56 9.04 -11.53
C SER A 128 3.79 9.82 -11.05
N LEU A 129 4.79 9.17 -10.46
CA LEU A 129 6.04 9.82 -10.03
C LEU A 129 6.85 10.31 -11.23
N ASN A 130 7.00 9.48 -12.29
CA ASN A 130 7.66 9.89 -13.53
C ASN A 130 6.91 11.02 -14.25
N PHE A 131 5.57 11.04 -14.17
CA PHE A 131 4.76 12.13 -14.70
C PHE A 131 4.98 13.42 -13.90
N LEU A 132 5.04 13.34 -12.57
CA LEU A 132 5.34 14.47 -11.69
C LEU A 132 6.76 15.01 -11.90
N GLU A 133 7.76 14.14 -12.05
CA GLU A 133 9.15 14.52 -12.33
C GLU A 133 9.26 15.26 -13.67
N LYS A 134 8.65 14.72 -14.74
CA LYS A 134 8.60 15.40 -16.05
C LYS A 134 7.88 16.74 -16.00
N ASN A 135 6.81 16.87 -15.21
CA ASN A 135 6.10 18.14 -15.06
C ASN A 135 6.90 19.13 -14.19
N SER A 136 7.63 18.64 -13.18
CA SER A 136 8.56 19.44 -12.38
C SER A 136 9.73 19.95 -13.21
N ASP A 137 10.30 19.13 -14.10
CA ASP A 137 11.34 19.54 -15.04
C ASP A 137 10.81 20.56 -16.05
N ALA A 138 9.60 20.37 -16.56
CA ALA A 138 8.92 21.35 -17.42
C ALA A 138 8.63 22.66 -16.67
N MET A 139 8.31 22.62 -15.37
CA MET A 139 8.16 23.81 -14.53
C MET A 139 9.50 24.49 -14.26
N ASN A 140 10.56 23.74 -13.95
CA ASN A 140 11.91 24.28 -13.74
C ASN A 140 12.46 24.95 -15.02
N GLN A 141 12.23 24.34 -16.19
CA GLN A 141 12.56 24.95 -17.49
C GLN A 141 11.73 26.21 -17.81
N ARG A 142 10.51 26.32 -17.27
CA ARG A 142 9.67 27.54 -17.34
C ARG A 142 10.14 28.62 -16.36
N PHE A 143 10.74 28.25 -15.22
CA PHE A 143 11.34 29.19 -14.27
C PHE A 143 12.69 29.74 -14.75
N ASP A 144 13.51 28.94 -15.46
CA ASP A 144 14.75 29.42 -16.09
C ASP A 144 14.51 30.27 -17.36
N SER A 145 13.29 30.26 -17.89
CA SER A 145 12.89 31.02 -19.07
C SER A 145 11.88 32.14 -18.74
N ILE A 146 12.16 32.92 -17.69
CA ILE A 146 11.48 34.20 -17.44
C ILE A 146 12.30 35.38 -18.02
N PRO A 147 12.20 35.68 -19.33
CA PRO A 147 12.41 37.02 -19.83
C PRO A 147 11.08 37.79 -19.71
N TRP A 148 11.14 39.00 -19.17
CA TRP A 148 10.01 39.91 -18.93
C TRP A 148 9.34 40.46 -20.21
N LYS A 149 9.13 39.61 -21.23
CA LYS A 149 8.54 39.97 -22.53
C LYS A 149 7.45 39.00 -23.03
N LYS A 150 7.04 38.00 -22.22
CA LYS A 150 5.97 37.03 -22.58
C LYS A 150 4.58 37.34 -22.03
N ILE A 151 4.43 38.37 -21.19
CA ILE A 151 3.14 38.70 -20.55
C ILE A 151 2.08 39.06 -21.62
N SER A 152 2.42 39.94 -22.57
CA SER A 152 1.50 40.37 -23.65
C SER A 152 1.05 39.23 -24.59
N GLU A 153 1.93 38.28 -24.88
CA GLU A 153 1.62 37.18 -25.79
C GLU A 153 0.84 36.05 -25.10
N THR A 154 1.02 35.94 -23.78
CA THR A 154 0.28 34.99 -22.94
C THR A 154 -1.12 35.52 -22.62
N GLU A 155 -1.27 36.83 -22.40
CA GLU A 155 -2.58 37.49 -22.24
C GLU A 155 -3.45 37.34 -23.49
N LYS A 156 -2.90 37.57 -24.69
CA LYS A 156 -3.63 37.38 -25.95
C LYS A 156 -4.05 35.92 -26.19
N LYS A 157 -3.21 34.97 -25.77
CA LYS A 157 -3.54 33.54 -25.85
C LYS A 157 -4.61 33.15 -24.82
N LEU A 158 -4.56 33.73 -23.62
CA LEU A 158 -5.58 33.52 -22.59
C LEU A 158 -6.94 34.04 -23.05
N GLU A 159 -7.00 35.25 -23.61
CA GLU A 159 -8.24 35.84 -24.11
C GLU A 159 -8.83 35.03 -25.29
N ALA A 160 -7.99 34.47 -26.16
CA ALA A 160 -8.44 33.61 -27.25
C ALA A 160 -9.02 32.28 -26.73
N VAL A 161 -8.40 31.68 -25.73
CA VAL A 161 -8.86 30.42 -25.11
C VAL A 161 -10.13 30.64 -24.29
N GLU A 162 -10.28 31.80 -23.62
CA GLU A 162 -11.51 32.15 -22.92
C GLU A 162 -12.69 32.29 -23.89
N LYS A 163 -12.48 32.95 -25.04
CA LYS A 163 -13.50 33.06 -26.11
C LYS A 163 -13.88 31.70 -26.69
N GLU A 164 -12.89 30.85 -27.01
CA GLU A 164 -13.14 29.51 -27.56
C GLU A 164 -13.92 28.61 -26.57
N LYS A 165 -13.65 28.78 -25.26
CA LYS A 165 -14.39 28.08 -24.20
C LYS A 165 -15.83 28.57 -24.10
N GLU A 166 -16.06 29.88 -24.13
CA GLU A 166 -17.41 30.46 -24.11
C GLU A 166 -18.23 30.00 -25.33
N ASP A 167 -17.64 30.00 -26.52
CA ASP A 167 -18.28 29.51 -27.75
C ASP A 167 -18.64 28.02 -27.66
N SER A 168 -17.75 27.20 -27.09
CA SER A 168 -17.98 25.76 -26.89
C SER A 168 -19.12 25.50 -25.89
N ILE A 169 -19.17 26.27 -24.80
CA ILE A 169 -20.24 26.18 -23.81
C ILE A 169 -21.57 26.61 -24.43
N MET A 170 -21.57 27.69 -25.21
CA MET A 170 -22.77 28.17 -25.89
C MET A 170 -23.32 27.11 -26.85
N LYS A 171 -22.45 26.42 -27.60
CA LYS A 171 -22.83 25.33 -28.49
C LYS A 171 -23.44 24.14 -27.73
N ILE A 172 -22.88 23.76 -26.58
CA ILE A 172 -23.44 22.69 -25.73
C ILE A 172 -24.81 23.08 -25.16
N LEU A 173 -24.97 24.34 -24.74
CA LEU A 173 -26.24 24.85 -24.22
C LEU A 173 -27.32 24.93 -25.31
N GLU A 174 -26.95 25.28 -26.54
CA GLU A 174 -27.83 25.24 -27.71
C GLU A 174 -28.24 23.80 -28.06
N GLU A 175 -27.30 22.85 -28.09
CA GLU A 175 -27.58 21.43 -28.33
C GLU A 175 -28.45 20.79 -27.23
N ALA A 176 -28.33 21.26 -25.99
CA ALA A 176 -29.14 20.84 -24.85
C ALA A 176 -30.54 21.49 -24.81
N GLY A 177 -30.87 22.36 -25.76
CA GLY A 177 -32.18 23.02 -25.85
C GLY A 177 -32.43 24.10 -24.79
N VAL A 178 -31.36 24.68 -24.22
CA VAL A 178 -31.49 25.76 -23.24
C VAL A 178 -31.92 27.05 -23.93
N GLU A 179 -32.93 27.71 -23.38
CA GLU A 179 -33.47 28.98 -23.89
C GLU A 179 -32.38 30.06 -23.96
N LYS A 180 -32.27 30.76 -25.10
CA LYS A 180 -31.22 31.77 -25.36
C LYS A 180 -31.14 32.86 -24.29
N SER A 181 -32.26 33.20 -23.64
CA SER A 181 -32.35 34.16 -22.55
C SER A 181 -31.58 33.73 -21.29
N LYS A 182 -31.45 32.41 -21.04
CA LYS A 182 -30.77 31.85 -19.86
C LYS A 182 -29.32 31.42 -20.11
N GLN A 183 -28.93 31.30 -21.38
CA GLN A 183 -27.56 30.91 -21.75
C GLN A 183 -26.54 31.94 -21.25
N ALA A 184 -26.83 33.23 -21.40
CA ALA A 184 -25.97 34.31 -20.90
C ALA A 184 -25.82 34.27 -19.37
N GLU A 185 -26.90 33.97 -18.64
CA GLU A 185 -26.88 33.83 -17.18
C GLU A 185 -25.99 32.66 -16.73
N TYR A 186 -26.08 31.51 -17.41
CA TYR A 186 -25.23 30.35 -17.10
C TYR A 186 -23.76 30.58 -17.40
N ILE A 187 -23.44 31.22 -18.52
CA ILE A 187 -22.05 31.58 -18.86
C ILE A 187 -21.47 32.55 -17.82
N GLN A 188 -22.25 33.56 -17.41
CA GLN A 188 -21.82 34.50 -16.38
C GLN A 188 -21.57 33.79 -15.05
N LYS A 189 -22.48 32.91 -14.61
CA LYS A 189 -22.33 32.16 -13.36
C LYS A 189 -21.12 31.23 -13.37
N LEU A 190 -20.82 30.59 -14.51
CA LEU A 190 -19.63 29.76 -14.68
C LEU A 190 -18.35 30.60 -14.61
N SER A 191 -18.33 31.78 -15.25
CA SER A 191 -17.20 32.71 -15.18
C SER A 191 -16.94 33.20 -13.75
N GLU A 192 -17.98 33.51 -12.99
CA GLU A 192 -17.87 33.90 -11.58
C GLU A 192 -17.32 32.76 -10.70
N GLN A 193 -17.80 31.53 -10.90
CA GLN A 193 -17.31 30.36 -10.18
C GLN A 193 -15.85 30.04 -10.51
N GLU A 194 -15.44 30.18 -11.76
CA GLU A 194 -14.04 29.99 -12.16
C GLU A 194 -13.11 31.04 -11.55
N LYS A 195 -13.52 32.31 -11.53
CA LYS A 195 -12.77 33.36 -10.83
C LYS A 195 -12.58 33.00 -9.36
N HIS A 196 -13.63 32.47 -8.72
CA HIS A 196 -13.55 32.02 -7.35
C HIS A 196 -12.59 30.83 -7.17
N ILE A 197 -12.66 29.82 -8.04
CA ILE A 197 -11.74 28.67 -8.05
C ILE A 197 -10.29 29.11 -8.24
N ASN A 198 -10.03 30.05 -9.16
CA ASN A 198 -8.69 30.57 -9.42
C ASN A 198 -8.14 31.33 -8.21
N ASN A 199 -8.97 32.14 -7.54
CA ASN A 199 -8.57 32.84 -6.32
C ASN A 199 -8.23 31.85 -5.19
N LEU A 200 -9.08 30.83 -4.98
CA LEU A 200 -8.84 29.79 -3.98
C LEU A 200 -7.59 28.97 -4.30
N ASN A 201 -7.33 28.65 -5.57
CA ASN A 201 -6.11 27.96 -5.97
C ASN A 201 -4.85 28.80 -5.75
N ASN A 202 -4.93 30.11 -6.00
CA ASN A 202 -3.82 31.03 -5.72
C ASN A 202 -3.54 31.11 -4.22
N GLU A 203 -4.57 31.24 -3.39
CA GLU A 203 -4.46 31.21 -1.94
C GLU A 203 -3.88 29.89 -1.44
N LEU A 204 -4.39 28.76 -1.95
CA LEU A 204 -3.92 27.42 -1.63
C LEU A 204 -2.45 27.24 -2.04
N ASN A 205 -2.04 27.78 -3.20
CA ASN A 205 -0.66 27.76 -3.64
C ASN A 205 0.23 28.59 -2.71
N ILE A 206 -0.18 29.78 -2.30
CA ILE A 206 0.55 30.59 -1.32
C ILE A 206 0.69 29.80 -0.01
N LEU A 207 -0.40 29.22 0.50
CA LEU A 207 -0.40 28.41 1.71
C LEU A 207 0.53 27.19 1.60
N LYS A 208 0.51 26.48 0.47
CA LYS A 208 1.45 25.37 0.20
C LYS A 208 2.90 25.82 0.22
N HIS A 209 3.24 26.96 -0.38
CA HIS A 209 4.60 27.48 -0.36
C HIS A 209 5.02 27.90 1.05
N THR A 210 4.10 28.51 1.83
CA THR A 210 4.38 28.85 3.24
C THR A 210 4.53 27.61 4.12
N ASN A 211 3.72 26.55 3.90
CA ASN A 211 3.85 25.29 4.63
C ASN A 211 5.14 24.56 4.25
N ASN A 212 5.50 24.52 2.97
CA ASN A 212 6.78 23.93 2.54
C ASN A 212 7.97 24.66 3.16
N ALA A 213 7.91 25.99 3.30
CA ALA A 213 8.93 26.77 3.98
C ALA A 213 8.98 26.46 5.49
N LYS A 214 7.82 26.36 6.15
CA LYS A 214 7.73 25.95 7.56
C LYS A 214 8.23 24.53 7.78
N ASP A 215 7.83 23.56 6.96
CA ASP A 215 8.30 22.18 7.02
C ASP A 215 9.81 22.11 6.81
N TYR A 216 10.34 22.92 5.88
CA TYR A 216 11.77 23.04 5.67
C TYR A 216 12.47 23.58 6.92
N ILE A 217 11.99 24.67 7.54
CA ILE A 217 12.55 25.19 8.80
C ILE A 217 12.47 24.15 9.91
N THR A 218 11.30 23.55 10.11
CA THR A 218 11.02 22.57 11.16
C THR A 218 11.93 21.36 11.04
N ASN A 219 12.12 20.80 9.85
CA ASN A 219 13.03 19.66 9.63
C ASN A 219 14.48 19.96 10.02
N TYR A 220 14.97 21.17 9.76
CA TYR A 220 16.32 21.58 10.18
C TYR A 220 16.41 21.81 11.69
N LEU A 221 15.38 22.39 12.31
CA LEU A 221 15.33 22.55 13.76
C LEU A 221 15.22 21.21 14.48
N ILE A 222 14.46 20.25 13.94
CA ILE A 222 14.39 18.87 14.44
C ILE A 222 15.78 18.23 14.39
N LYS A 223 16.50 18.34 13.26
CA LYS A 223 17.87 17.82 13.14
C LYS A 223 18.80 18.45 14.18
N TYR A 224 18.74 19.77 14.35
CA TYR A 224 19.48 20.49 15.39
C TYR A 224 19.18 19.97 16.80
N ILE A 225 17.90 19.75 17.11
CA ILE A 225 17.45 19.26 18.41
C ILE A 225 17.97 17.84 18.67
N TYR A 226 17.94 16.95 17.67
CA TYR A 226 18.50 15.60 17.79
C TYR A 226 20.01 15.59 17.98
N GLU A 227 20.76 16.48 17.31
CA GLU A 227 22.21 16.58 17.47
C GLU A 227 22.62 16.96 18.91
N ILE A 228 21.78 17.71 19.63
CA ILE A 228 22.03 18.12 21.01
C ILE A 228 21.44 17.13 22.02
N GLY A 229 20.27 16.59 21.69
CA GLY A 229 19.42 15.77 22.54
C GLY A 229 18.21 16.57 23.03
N PRO A 230 16.96 16.13 22.75
CA PRO A 230 15.75 16.89 23.06
C PRO A 230 15.61 17.16 24.56
N ASN A 231 15.83 16.14 25.41
CA ASN A 231 15.75 16.28 26.87
C ASN A 231 16.72 17.30 27.46
N LYS A 232 17.87 17.55 26.80
CA LYS A 232 18.84 18.56 27.27
C LYS A 232 18.40 19.99 26.95
N LEU A 233 17.51 20.18 25.97
CA LEU A 233 17.06 21.49 25.52
C LEU A 233 15.81 21.99 26.25
N ILE A 234 14.99 21.08 26.77
CA ILE A 234 13.75 21.41 27.50
C ILE A 234 14.08 22.29 28.72
N ASP A 235 14.99 21.82 29.57
CA ASP A 235 15.38 22.49 30.81
C ASP A 235 16.59 23.43 30.66
N ALA A 236 17.15 23.57 29.45
CA ALA A 236 18.31 24.40 29.23
C ALA A 236 18.03 25.90 29.45
N GLU A 237 19.01 26.60 30.03
CA GLU A 237 19.00 28.06 30.05
C GLU A 237 19.07 28.66 28.63
N PRO A 238 18.43 29.82 28.38
CA PRO A 238 18.47 30.49 27.07
C PRO A 238 19.89 30.67 26.51
N ASN A 239 20.86 30.99 27.37
CA ASN A 239 22.26 31.16 26.98
C ASN A 239 22.91 29.89 26.45
N PHE A 240 22.51 28.72 26.97
CA PHE A 240 22.98 27.43 26.46
C PHE A 240 22.45 27.18 25.05
N ILE A 241 21.15 27.43 24.82
CA ILE A 241 20.50 27.25 23.52
C ILE A 241 21.11 28.18 22.47
N ILE A 242 21.35 29.46 22.83
CA ILE A 242 22.02 30.43 21.96
C ILE A 242 23.42 29.96 21.57
N LYS A 243 24.24 29.53 22.54
CA LYS A 243 25.60 29.03 22.28
C LYS A 243 25.61 27.82 21.36
N MET A 244 24.69 26.89 21.55
CA MET A 244 24.58 25.69 20.72
C MET A 244 24.11 26.03 19.31
N PHE A 245 23.16 26.96 19.17
CA PHE A 245 22.67 27.40 17.87
C PHE A 245 23.76 28.10 17.08
N HIS A 246 24.62 28.90 17.72
CA HIS A 246 25.76 29.51 17.06
C HIS A 246 26.74 28.49 16.45
N ARG A 247 26.89 27.32 17.07
CA ARG A 247 27.72 26.24 16.52
C ARG A 247 27.04 25.60 15.31
N PHE A 248 25.74 25.36 15.39
CA PHE A 248 24.95 24.77 14.32
C PHE A 248 24.79 25.71 13.11
N ARG A 249 24.63 27.02 13.36
CA ARG A 249 24.49 28.08 12.34
C ARG A 249 25.56 28.02 11.26
N ARG A 250 26.79 27.64 11.61
CA ARG A 250 27.91 27.57 10.67
C ARG A 250 27.68 26.62 9.50
N ASN A 251 26.77 25.66 9.67
CA ASN A 251 26.46 24.64 8.68
C ASN A 251 25.09 24.85 8.02
N LEU A 252 24.43 26.00 8.25
CA LEU A 252 23.11 26.27 7.68
C LEU A 252 23.20 26.88 6.27
N PRO A 253 22.37 26.45 5.31
CA PRO A 253 22.27 27.10 4.01
C PRO A 253 21.78 28.54 4.13
N ASP A 254 22.29 29.46 3.30
CA ASP A 254 21.90 30.88 3.29
C ASP A 254 20.39 31.07 3.11
N LYS A 255 19.77 30.24 2.28
CA LYS A 255 18.32 30.23 2.08
C LYS A 255 17.54 29.99 3.39
N LEU A 256 18.05 29.12 4.27
CA LEU A 256 17.42 28.85 5.57
C LEU A 256 17.61 30.02 6.53
N MET A 257 18.77 30.70 6.48
CA MET A 257 19.02 31.89 7.28
C MET A 257 18.01 33.01 6.97
N ILE A 258 17.69 33.21 5.69
CA ILE A 258 16.66 34.17 5.26
C ILE A 258 15.29 33.77 5.83
N LEU A 259 14.89 32.50 5.66
CA LEU A 259 13.60 32.00 6.14
C LEU A 259 13.44 32.08 7.67
N LEU A 260 14.50 31.79 8.43
CA LEU A 260 14.52 31.94 9.88
C LEU A 260 14.40 33.41 10.31
N ALA A 261 14.95 34.34 9.54
CA ALA A 261 14.84 35.78 9.79
C ALA A 261 13.43 36.29 9.48
N ASP A 262 12.84 35.85 8.37
CA ASP A 262 11.47 36.20 7.96
C ASP A 262 10.43 35.75 9.00
N GLU A 263 10.62 34.55 9.58
CA GLU A 263 9.79 34.03 10.67
C GLU A 263 10.13 34.62 12.06
N LYS A 264 11.10 35.54 12.13
CA LYS A 264 11.59 36.18 13.37
C LYS A 264 12.15 35.18 14.40
N ILE A 265 12.62 34.02 13.94
CA ILE A 265 13.31 33.02 14.77
C ILE A 265 14.74 33.51 15.07
N ILE A 266 15.36 34.19 14.11
CA ILE A 266 16.64 34.88 14.28
C ILE A 266 16.50 36.38 14.01
N ASP A 267 17.41 37.18 14.58
CA ASP A 267 17.53 38.61 14.32
C ASP A 267 18.31 38.89 13.01
N SER A 268 18.39 40.16 12.63
CA SER A 268 19.14 40.61 11.45
C SER A 268 20.65 40.36 11.54
N SER A 269 21.18 40.04 12.72
CA SER A 269 22.57 39.65 12.96
C SER A 269 22.75 38.11 12.92
N GLY A 270 21.65 37.37 12.76
CA GLY A 270 21.56 35.92 12.73
C GLY A 270 21.70 35.25 14.11
N ASN A 271 21.36 35.96 15.19
CA ASN A 271 21.26 35.40 16.54
C ASN A 271 19.83 34.95 16.83
N LEU A 272 19.65 33.93 17.67
CA LEU A 272 18.31 33.50 18.09
C LEU A 272 17.58 34.60 18.85
N THR A 273 16.33 34.86 18.45
CA THR A 273 15.42 35.72 19.21
C THR A 273 14.83 34.96 20.40
N LYS A 274 14.20 35.68 21.35
CA LYS A 274 13.43 35.06 22.43
C LYS A 274 12.38 34.08 21.90
N ARG A 275 11.69 34.47 20.82
CA ARG A 275 10.71 33.64 20.11
C ARG A 275 11.35 32.39 19.50
N GLY A 276 12.53 32.50 18.90
CA GLY A 276 13.24 31.34 18.35
C GLY A 276 13.64 30.32 19.41
N ILE A 277 14.01 30.78 20.61
CA ILE A 277 14.33 29.90 21.75
C ILE A 277 13.09 29.15 22.23
N GLU A 278 11.95 29.83 22.35
CA GLU A 278 10.66 29.22 22.71
C GLU A 278 10.23 28.15 21.69
N ILE A 279 10.37 28.42 20.39
CA ILE A 279 10.06 27.47 19.31
C ILE A 279 10.96 26.23 19.39
N ILE A 280 12.26 26.40 19.62
CA ILE A 280 13.19 25.27 19.78
C ILE A 280 12.79 24.41 20.98
N LYS A 281 12.41 25.04 22.10
CA LYS A 281 11.95 24.31 23.29
C LYS A 281 10.63 23.59 23.04
N SER A 282 9.66 24.22 22.39
CA SER A 282 8.37 23.58 22.11
C SER A 282 8.52 22.36 21.20
N ILE A 283 9.35 22.46 20.16
CA ILE A 283 9.65 21.32 19.27
C ILE A 283 10.41 20.24 20.05
N ALA A 284 11.33 20.60 20.95
CA ALA A 284 12.04 19.62 21.77
C ALA A 284 11.12 18.85 22.73
N ILE A 285 10.11 19.52 23.31
CA ILE A 285 9.06 18.89 24.13
C ILE A 285 8.22 17.93 23.28
N GLU A 286 7.82 18.35 22.08
CA GLU A 286 7.01 17.53 21.17
C GLU A 286 7.76 16.26 20.71
N ILE A 287 9.07 16.35 20.46
CA ILE A 287 9.90 15.20 20.08
C ILE A 287 10.18 14.25 21.27
N ALA A 288 10.23 14.78 22.50
CA ALA A 288 10.56 14.00 23.69
C ALA A 288 9.38 13.18 24.25
N ASN A 289 8.15 13.55 23.88
CA ASN A 289 6.91 12.85 24.22
C ASN A 289 6.58 11.75 23.19
#